data_AF-A0A942D1G5-F1
#
_entry.id   AF-A0A942D1G5-F1
#
_cell.length_a   1.000
_cell.length_b   1.000
_cell.length_c   1.000
_cell.angle_alpha   90.00
_cell.angle_beta   90.00
_cell.angle_gamma   90.00
#
_symmetry.space_group_name_H-M   'P 1'
#
loop_
_entity.id
_entity.type
_entity.pdbx_description
1 polymer ?
#
loop_
_entity_poly.entity_id
_entity_poly.type
_entity_poly.pdbx_seq_one_letter_code
_entity_poly.pdbx_strand_id
1 'polypeptide(L)'
;MSDLTIPSDGSEMSDLTLRESDVYAETPELHERIDRIGFWLVGGATVMFFFSFVFAYFYLRSLDSNGLWRPAGVDPPTAYGILIAAALALSALAFLYAARVARQRGRGWGLPSGVALLLGLFACVAQAVEYAHIPFGPQSGGYASVFFGWTVFYVVIALISLYRVEVAFAAALRARGEEDGAVPEGLTPAAVYWAFVAGLGVLSWIILYLV
;
A
#
# COMPACT_ATOMS: atom_id res chain seq x y z
N MET A 1 -21.40 -17.56 -46.30
CA MET A 1 -20.07 -16.96 -46.40
C MET A 1 -20.32 -15.47 -46.44
N SER A 2 -20.38 -14.83 -45.26
CA SER A 2 -20.67 -13.41 -45.13
C SER A 2 -19.51 -12.63 -45.74
N ASP A 3 -19.84 -11.79 -46.72
CA ASP A 3 -18.92 -10.92 -47.43
C ASP A 3 -18.16 -10.04 -46.43
N LEU A 4 -16.86 -10.27 -46.29
CA LEU A 4 -15.97 -9.42 -45.51
C LEU A 4 -15.49 -8.29 -46.43
N THR A 5 -16.39 -7.36 -46.74
CA THR A 5 -16.03 -6.15 -47.47
C THR A 5 -15.14 -5.29 -46.58
N ILE A 6 -13.83 -5.32 -46.85
CA ILE A 6 -12.86 -4.41 -46.24
C ILE A 6 -13.18 -2.98 -46.73
N PRO A 7 -13.46 -2.02 -45.83
CA PRO A 7 -13.76 -0.64 -46.20
C PRO A 7 -12.57 -0.02 -46.94
N SER A 8 -12.81 0.59 -48.09
CA SER A 8 -11.78 1.26 -48.90
C SER A 8 -11.66 2.76 -48.61
N ASP A 9 -12.61 3.32 -47.87
CA ASP A 9 -12.66 4.74 -47.51
C ASP A 9 -12.08 5.00 -46.11
N GLY A 10 -11.24 6.03 -46.00
CA GLY A 10 -10.57 6.42 -44.76
C GLY A 10 -11.53 6.94 -43.69
N SER A 11 -12.66 7.54 -44.08
CA SER A 11 -13.71 7.97 -43.14
C SER A 11 -14.41 6.78 -42.50
N GLU A 12 -14.84 5.79 -43.29
CA GLU A 12 -15.49 4.59 -42.78
C GLU A 12 -14.57 3.77 -41.87
N MET A 13 -13.28 3.70 -42.19
CA MET A 13 -12.27 3.09 -41.31
C MET A 13 -12.16 3.84 -39.98
N SER A 14 -12.14 5.18 -40.01
CA SER A 14 -12.09 5.99 -38.79
C SER A 14 -13.34 5.82 -37.93
N ASP A 15 -14.51 5.77 -38.56
CA ASP A 15 -15.81 5.62 -37.89
C ASP A 15 -15.95 4.22 -37.29
N LEU A 16 -15.46 3.19 -37.97
CA LEU A 16 -15.35 1.83 -37.41
C LEU A 16 -14.39 1.77 -36.23
N THR A 17 -13.22 2.41 -36.30
CA THR A 17 -12.28 2.44 -35.17
C THR A 17 -12.84 3.20 -33.97
N LEU A 18 -13.61 4.28 -34.19
CA LEU A 18 -14.29 5.01 -33.12
C LEU A 18 -15.40 4.16 -32.51
N ARG A 19 -16.25 3.52 -33.34
CA ARG A 19 -17.31 2.62 -32.86
C ARG A 19 -16.76 1.41 -32.14
N GLU A 20 -15.65 0.85 -32.60
CA GLU A 20 -14.96 -0.26 -31.94
C GLU A 20 -14.35 0.20 -30.61
N SER A 21 -13.74 1.39 -30.56
CA SER A 21 -13.21 1.97 -29.32
C SER A 21 -14.29 2.26 -28.27
N ASP A 22 -15.49 2.69 -28.68
CA ASP A 22 -16.64 2.89 -27.79
C ASP A 22 -17.27 1.57 -27.32
N VAL A 23 -17.20 0.51 -28.13
CA VAL A 23 -17.72 -0.83 -27.77
C VAL A 23 -16.82 -1.53 -26.74
N TYR A 24 -15.52 -1.25 -26.74
CA TYR A 24 -14.56 -1.77 -25.75
C TYR A 24 -14.20 -0.77 -24.63
N ALA A 25 -14.77 0.44 -24.64
CA ALA A 25 -14.59 1.40 -23.56
C ALA A 25 -15.26 0.85 -22.28
N GLU A 26 -14.45 0.34 -21.36
CA GLU A 26 -14.94 -0.11 -20.07
C GLU A 26 -15.56 1.07 -19.30
N THR A 27 -16.75 0.86 -18.73
CA THR A 27 -17.40 1.87 -17.90
C THR A 27 -16.55 2.15 -16.65
N PRO A 28 -16.45 3.41 -16.15
CA PRO A 28 -15.71 3.75 -14.93
C PRO A 28 -16.10 2.92 -13.70
N GLU A 29 -17.37 2.51 -13.63
CA GLU A 29 -17.86 1.65 -12.56
C GLU A 29 -17.25 0.23 -12.58
N LEU A 30 -16.97 -0.30 -13.77
CA LEU A 30 -16.37 -1.63 -13.93
C LEU A 30 -14.91 -1.61 -13.47
N HIS A 31 -14.17 -0.58 -13.86
CA HIS A 31 -12.78 -0.38 -13.44
C HIS A 31 -12.65 -0.29 -11.92
N GLU A 32 -13.53 0.49 -11.25
CA GLU A 32 -13.53 0.59 -9.79
C GLU A 32 -13.84 -0.76 -9.11
N ARG A 33 -14.75 -1.56 -9.69
CA ARG A 33 -15.10 -2.89 -9.15
C ARG A 33 -13.93 -3.88 -9.29
N ILE A 34 -13.27 -3.89 -10.44
CA ILE A 34 -12.10 -4.76 -10.70
C ILE A 34 -10.99 -4.40 -9.70
N ASP A 35 -10.65 -3.12 -9.57
CA ASP A 35 -9.63 -2.65 -8.63
C ASP A 35 -9.96 -3.06 -7.20
N ARG A 36 -11.21 -2.86 -6.78
CA ARG A 36 -11.67 -3.23 -5.44
C ARG A 36 -11.48 -4.72 -5.17
N ILE A 37 -11.94 -5.58 -6.08
CA ILE A 37 -11.80 -7.04 -5.93
C ILE A 37 -10.32 -7.42 -5.90
N GLY A 38 -9.50 -6.83 -6.77
CA GLY A 38 -8.05 -7.05 -6.78
C GLY A 38 -7.40 -6.73 -5.43
N PHE A 39 -7.71 -5.56 -4.85
CA PHE A 39 -7.20 -5.17 -3.54
C PHE A 39 -7.68 -6.09 -2.40
N TRP A 40 -8.91 -6.58 -2.44
CA TRP A 40 -9.40 -7.53 -1.44
C TRP A 40 -8.69 -8.88 -1.53
N LEU A 41 -8.49 -9.41 -2.73
CA LEU A 41 -7.80 -10.68 -2.93
C LEU A 41 -6.34 -10.59 -2.46
N VAL A 42 -5.62 -9.53 -2.88
CA VAL A 42 -4.25 -9.31 -2.44
C VAL A 42 -4.18 -9.03 -0.94
N GLY A 43 -5.16 -8.32 -0.39
CA GLY A 43 -5.30 -8.08 1.05
C GLY A 43 -5.46 -9.38 1.83
N GLY A 44 -6.36 -10.26 1.41
CA GLY A 44 -6.56 -11.58 2.02
C GLY A 44 -5.30 -12.45 1.99
N ALA A 45 -4.61 -12.50 0.86
CA ALA A 45 -3.33 -13.20 0.74
C ALA A 45 -2.27 -12.60 1.68
N THR A 46 -2.21 -11.27 1.77
CA THR A 46 -1.29 -10.55 2.67
C THR A 46 -1.59 -10.85 4.14
N VAL A 47 -2.86 -10.94 4.55
CA VAL A 47 -3.23 -11.33 5.91
C VAL A 47 -2.70 -12.73 6.22
N MET A 48 -2.93 -13.71 5.35
CA MET A 48 -2.45 -15.08 5.57
C MET A 48 -0.93 -15.15 5.64
N PHE A 49 -0.25 -14.38 4.80
CA PHE A 49 1.20 -14.26 4.83
C PHE A 49 1.70 -13.72 6.17
N PHE A 50 1.19 -12.57 6.66
CA PHE A 50 1.62 -12.01 7.94
C PHE A 50 1.14 -12.80 9.16
N PHE A 51 0.01 -13.51 9.04
CA PHE A 51 -0.47 -14.41 10.09
C PHE A 51 0.55 -15.51 10.39
N SER A 52 1.30 -15.98 9.37
CA SER A 52 2.39 -16.95 9.58
C SER A 52 3.48 -16.43 10.53
N PHE A 53 3.82 -15.13 10.45
CA PHE A 53 4.79 -14.51 11.35
C PHE A 53 4.23 -14.29 12.75
N VAL A 54 2.95 -13.94 12.89
CA VAL A 54 2.27 -13.87 14.20
C VAL A 54 2.35 -15.23 14.88
N PHE A 55 2.01 -16.30 14.16
CA PHE A 55 2.10 -17.65 14.66
C PHE A 55 3.55 -18.01 15.04
N ALA A 56 4.52 -17.74 14.18
CA ALA A 56 5.93 -18.00 14.46
C ALA A 56 6.41 -17.27 15.73
N TYR A 57 6.02 -16.01 15.93
CA TYR A 57 6.33 -15.22 17.12
C TYR A 57 5.87 -15.92 18.40
N PHE A 58 4.57 -16.24 18.50
CA PHE A 58 4.00 -16.84 19.70
C PHE A 58 4.46 -18.28 19.93
N TYR A 59 4.65 -19.04 18.85
CA TYR A 59 5.15 -20.40 18.94
C TYR A 59 6.58 -20.43 19.51
N LEU A 60 7.50 -19.65 18.92
CA LEU A 60 8.88 -19.57 19.41
C LEU A 60 8.94 -19.03 20.84
N ARG A 61 8.10 -18.04 21.18
CA ARG A 61 7.98 -17.52 22.55
C ARG A 61 7.46 -18.56 23.54
N SER A 62 6.55 -19.44 23.14
CA SER A 62 6.05 -20.51 24.02
C SER A 62 7.07 -21.62 24.27
N LEU A 63 8.00 -21.83 23.34
CA LEU A 63 9.07 -22.80 23.48
C LEU A 63 10.23 -22.30 24.36
N ASP A 64 10.34 -20.99 24.55
CA ASP A 64 11.38 -20.39 25.37
C ASP A 64 11.17 -20.73 26.86
N SER A 65 11.82 -21.81 27.28
CA SER A 65 11.74 -22.33 28.65
C SER A 65 12.70 -21.60 29.60
N ASN A 66 13.64 -20.79 29.07
CA ASN A 66 14.66 -20.10 29.86
C ASN A 66 14.27 -18.64 30.19
N GLY A 67 13.13 -18.16 29.68
CA GLY A 67 12.69 -16.77 29.86
C GLY A 67 13.60 -15.75 29.19
N LEU A 68 14.35 -16.16 28.16
CA LEU A 68 15.31 -15.35 27.40
C LEU A 68 14.76 -14.94 26.03
N TRP A 69 13.44 -14.69 25.92
CA TRP A 69 12.80 -14.35 24.66
C TRP A 69 13.42 -13.11 24.00
N ARG A 70 13.80 -12.14 24.83
CA ARG A 70 14.63 -10.98 24.46
C ARG A 70 15.93 -11.01 25.28
N PRO A 71 16.99 -11.65 24.78
CA PRO A 71 18.30 -11.65 25.46
C PRO A 71 18.85 -10.23 25.61
N ALA A 72 19.75 -10.02 26.58
CA ALA A 72 20.42 -8.74 26.75
C ALA A 72 21.14 -8.33 25.46
N GLY A 73 20.80 -7.15 24.92
CA GLY A 73 21.32 -6.66 23.64
C GLY A 73 20.44 -6.97 22.42
N VAL A 74 19.34 -7.70 22.57
CA VAL A 74 18.34 -7.93 21.52
C VAL A 74 17.05 -7.17 21.84
N ASP A 75 17.15 -5.84 21.86
CA ASP A 75 16.00 -4.97 22.05
C ASP A 75 16.07 -3.81 21.04
N PRO A 76 15.10 -3.70 20.11
CA PRO A 76 15.10 -2.63 19.12
C PRO A 76 14.74 -1.30 19.80
N PRO A 77 15.32 -0.16 19.36
CA PRO A 77 15.04 1.11 20.00
C PRO A 77 13.58 1.53 19.79
N THR A 78 12.79 1.57 20.87
CA THR A 78 11.33 1.79 20.82
C THR A 78 10.93 3.11 20.13
N ALA A 79 11.82 4.11 20.16
CA ALA A 79 11.61 5.40 19.49
C ALA A 79 11.41 5.27 17.98
N TYR A 80 12.17 4.39 17.30
CA TYR A 80 12.02 4.15 15.87
C TYR A 80 10.69 3.46 15.57
N GLY A 81 10.34 2.41 16.32
CA GLY A 81 9.05 1.73 16.20
C GLY A 81 7.86 2.67 16.32
N ILE A 82 7.85 3.56 17.33
CA ILE A 82 6.78 4.57 17.51
C ILE A 82 6.74 5.54 16.33
N LEU A 83 7.90 6.05 15.90
CA LEU A 83 8.01 7.00 14.80
C LEU A 83 7.48 6.42 13.50
N ILE A 84 7.85 5.17 13.17
CA ILE A 84 7.42 4.46 11.96
C ILE A 84 5.92 4.19 12.01
N ALA A 85 5.41 3.66 13.13
CA ALA A 85 3.98 3.39 13.29
C ALA A 85 3.13 4.67 13.19
N ALA A 86 3.57 5.76 13.81
CA ALA A 86 2.91 7.05 13.73
C ALA A 86 2.92 7.62 12.30
N ALA A 87 4.06 7.55 11.61
CA ALA A 87 4.18 8.01 10.24
C ALA A 87 3.27 7.22 9.27
N LEU A 88 3.19 5.89 9.42
CA LEU A 88 2.31 5.04 8.63
C LEU A 88 0.83 5.36 8.90
N ALA A 89 0.44 5.50 10.18
CA ALA A 89 -0.92 5.85 10.54
C ALA A 89 -1.33 7.21 9.98
N LEU A 90 -0.47 8.23 10.11
CA LEU A 90 -0.71 9.56 9.55
C LEU A 90 -0.76 9.54 8.02
N SER A 91 0.12 8.76 7.37
CA SER A 91 0.11 8.56 5.92
C SER A 91 -1.23 7.97 5.44
N ALA A 92 -1.71 6.92 6.12
CA ALA A 92 -2.99 6.29 5.80
C ALA A 92 -4.18 7.24 5.98
N LEU A 93 -4.21 7.98 7.08
CA LEU A 93 -5.26 8.98 7.34
C LEU A 93 -5.24 10.10 6.29
N ALA A 94 -4.06 10.58 5.90
CA ALA A 94 -3.91 11.58 4.85
C ALA A 94 -4.44 11.06 3.50
N PHE A 95 -4.16 9.81 3.13
CA PHE A 95 -4.63 9.26 1.87
C PHE A 95 -6.13 8.95 1.86
N LEU A 96 -6.68 8.45 2.97
CA LEU A 96 -8.14 8.30 3.14
C LEU A 96 -8.85 9.66 3.06
N TYR A 97 -8.25 10.69 3.66
CA TYR A 97 -8.75 12.05 3.53
C TYR A 97 -8.70 12.55 2.07
N ALA A 98 -7.61 12.27 1.35
CA ALA A 98 -7.50 12.58 -0.08
C ALA A 98 -8.63 11.93 -0.90
N ALA A 99 -8.86 10.63 -0.72
CA ALA A 99 -9.95 9.92 -1.38
C ALA A 99 -11.33 10.50 -1.04
N ARG A 100 -11.56 10.85 0.24
CA ARG A 100 -12.81 11.50 0.66
C ARG A 100 -13.01 12.86 -0.01
N VAL A 101 -11.99 13.70 -0.03
CA VAL A 101 -12.04 15.05 -0.65
C VAL A 101 -12.27 14.94 -2.15
N ALA A 102 -11.59 14.00 -2.81
CA ALA A 102 -11.76 13.75 -4.23
C ALA A 102 -13.22 13.43 -4.57
N ARG A 103 -13.86 12.50 -3.83
CA ARG A 103 -15.27 12.16 -4.06
C ARG A 103 -16.25 13.31 -3.76
N GLN A 104 -15.95 14.16 -2.78
CA GLN A 104 -16.88 15.21 -2.34
C GLN A 104 -16.78 16.49 -3.17
N ARG A 105 -15.56 16.84 -3.62
CA ARG A 105 -15.28 18.15 -4.21
C ARG A 105 -14.67 18.06 -5.61
N GLY A 106 -14.22 16.89 -6.07
CA GLY A 106 -13.48 16.71 -7.32
C GLY A 106 -12.06 17.32 -7.34
N ARG A 107 -11.79 18.28 -6.45
CA ARG A 107 -10.54 19.06 -6.37
C ARG A 107 -9.97 19.11 -4.95
N GLY A 108 -8.69 19.47 -4.84
CA GLY A 108 -8.01 19.66 -3.55
C GLY A 108 -7.48 18.39 -2.88
N TRP A 109 -7.59 17.24 -3.55
CA TRP A 109 -7.11 15.94 -3.06
C TRP A 109 -5.62 15.68 -3.34
N GLY A 110 -4.98 16.47 -4.23
CA GLY A 110 -3.56 16.27 -4.56
C GLY A 110 -2.58 16.59 -3.44
N LEU A 111 -2.85 17.61 -2.62
CA LEU A 111 -2.02 17.93 -1.46
C LEU A 111 -2.01 16.78 -0.43
N PRO A 112 -3.16 16.28 0.05
CA PRO A 112 -3.15 15.17 1.01
C PRO A 112 -2.59 13.86 0.43
N SER A 113 -2.75 13.58 -0.88
CA SER A 113 -2.06 12.45 -1.52
C SER A 113 -0.53 12.59 -1.49
N GLY A 114 0.00 13.79 -1.73
CA GLY A 114 1.44 14.06 -1.64
C GLY A 114 1.97 13.93 -0.22
N VAL A 115 1.23 14.42 0.78
CA VAL A 115 1.55 14.23 2.21
C VAL A 115 1.58 12.75 2.57
N ALA A 116 0.59 11.97 2.11
CA ALA A 116 0.55 10.53 2.34
C ALA A 116 1.79 9.83 1.77
N LEU A 117 2.16 10.15 0.52
CA LEU A 117 3.34 9.58 -0.13
C LEU A 117 4.63 9.91 0.63
N LEU A 118 4.81 11.18 1.02
CA LEU A 118 6.00 11.61 1.76
C LEU A 118 6.11 10.91 3.12
N LEU A 119 5.01 10.81 3.86
CA LEU A 119 4.99 10.13 5.17
C LEU A 119 5.24 8.62 5.03
N GLY A 120 4.71 7.97 3.99
CA GLY A 120 4.95 6.56 3.73
C GLY A 120 6.39 6.27 3.35
N LEU A 121 6.98 7.07 2.45
CA LEU A 121 8.39 6.97 2.11
C LEU A 121 9.30 7.26 3.32
N PHE A 122 8.93 8.26 4.12
CA PHE A 122 9.63 8.56 5.38
C PHE A 122 9.62 7.34 6.32
N ALA A 123 8.49 6.64 6.46
CA ALA A 123 8.42 5.43 7.27
C ALA A 123 9.36 4.32 6.76
N CYS A 124 9.43 4.11 5.44
CA CYS A 124 10.37 3.15 4.84
C CYS A 124 11.84 3.54 5.08
N VAL A 125 12.18 4.83 4.93
CA VAL A 125 13.53 5.33 5.22
C VAL A 125 13.86 5.20 6.71
N ALA A 126 12.93 5.55 7.58
CA ALA A 126 13.09 5.39 9.03
C ALA A 126 13.33 3.91 9.41
N GLN A 127 12.65 2.96 8.76
CA GLN A 127 12.90 1.53 8.95
C GLN A 127 14.32 1.13 8.50
N ALA A 128 14.82 1.68 7.39
CA ALA A 128 16.19 1.43 6.95
C ALA A 128 17.23 2.03 7.90
N VAL A 129 16.97 3.22 8.45
CA VAL A 129 17.80 3.88 9.46
C VAL A 129 17.79 3.07 10.77
N GLU A 130 16.65 2.51 11.16
CA GLU A 130 16.54 1.63 12.32
C GLU A 130 17.47 0.41 12.17
N TYR A 131 17.50 -0.23 11.00
CA TYR A 131 18.43 -1.36 10.76
C TYR A 131 19.90 -0.98 10.94
N ALA A 132 20.27 0.28 10.70
CA ALA A 132 21.64 0.76 10.91
C ALA A 132 21.99 1.03 12.39
N HIS A 133 20.99 1.17 13.26
CA HIS A 133 21.17 1.49 14.69
C HIS A 133 20.80 0.34 15.63
N ILE A 134 20.31 -0.78 15.10
CA ILE A 134 19.98 -1.96 15.89
C ILE A 134 21.28 -2.71 16.30
N PRO A 135 21.42 -3.13 17.57
CA PRO A 135 22.62 -3.82 18.08
C PRO A 135 22.68 -5.33 17.77
N PHE A 136 21.66 -5.90 17.13
CA PHE A 136 21.53 -7.35 16.88
C PHE A 136 21.28 -7.68 15.40
N GLY A 137 21.67 -8.88 14.99
CA GLY A 137 21.45 -9.37 13.64
C GLY A 137 20.32 -10.39 13.55
N PRO A 138 19.89 -10.79 12.34
CA PRO A 138 18.84 -11.80 12.15
C PRO A 138 19.22 -13.19 12.70
N GLN A 139 20.51 -13.43 12.99
CA GLN A 139 21.01 -14.67 13.56
C GLN A 139 21.01 -14.69 15.11
N SER A 140 20.64 -13.57 15.75
CA SER A 140 20.76 -13.36 17.20
C SER A 140 19.63 -13.99 18.04
N GLY A 141 18.79 -14.84 17.45
CA GLY A 141 17.75 -15.60 18.16
C GLY A 141 16.39 -15.62 17.46
N GLY A 142 15.43 -16.32 18.07
CA GLY A 142 14.07 -16.47 17.51
C GLY A 142 13.34 -15.15 17.32
N TYR A 143 13.43 -14.24 18.30
CA TYR A 143 12.85 -12.90 18.21
C TYR A 143 13.45 -12.11 17.04
N ALA A 144 14.78 -12.08 16.90
CA ALA A 144 15.45 -11.33 15.84
C ALA A 144 15.06 -11.85 14.45
N SER A 145 15.00 -13.17 14.25
CA SER A 145 14.54 -13.77 13.00
C SER A 145 13.13 -13.34 12.61
N VAL A 146 12.19 -13.34 13.57
CA VAL A 146 10.81 -12.91 13.32
C VAL A 146 10.73 -11.40 13.08
N PHE A 147 11.51 -10.61 13.83
CA PHE A 147 11.60 -9.16 13.67
C PHE A 147 12.04 -8.78 12.25
N PHE A 148 13.21 -9.26 11.81
CA PHE A 148 13.74 -8.96 10.48
C PHE A 148 12.86 -9.56 9.38
N GLY A 149 12.35 -10.78 9.59
CA GLY A 149 11.43 -11.42 8.65
C GLY A 149 10.18 -10.56 8.42
N TRP A 150 9.48 -10.18 9.48
CA TRP A 150 8.29 -9.35 9.36
C TRP A 150 8.61 -8.00 8.72
N THR A 151 9.58 -7.26 9.27
CA THR A 151 9.84 -5.86 8.91
C THR A 151 10.36 -5.71 7.48
N VAL A 152 11.20 -6.65 7.00
CA VAL A 152 11.69 -6.62 5.60
C VAL A 152 10.56 -6.86 4.61
N PHE A 153 9.77 -7.91 4.79
CA PHE A 153 8.64 -8.18 3.89
C PHE A 153 7.59 -7.07 3.97
N TYR A 154 7.39 -6.50 5.15
CA TYR A 154 6.53 -5.34 5.33
C TYR A 154 7.00 -4.15 4.49
N VAL A 155 8.29 -3.78 4.54
CA VAL A 155 8.81 -2.67 3.73
C VAL A 155 8.62 -2.93 2.24
N VAL A 156 8.85 -4.15 1.76
CA VAL A 156 8.64 -4.50 0.35
C VAL A 156 7.17 -4.31 -0.06
N ILE A 157 6.24 -4.84 0.73
CA ILE A 157 4.80 -4.72 0.45
C ILE A 157 4.35 -3.25 0.59
N ALA A 158 4.89 -2.50 1.55
CA ALA A 158 4.62 -1.09 1.73
C ALA A 158 5.09 -0.26 0.51
N LEU A 159 6.28 -0.53 -0.03
CA LEU A 159 6.78 0.14 -1.24
C LEU A 159 5.91 -0.17 -2.47
N ILE A 160 5.50 -1.43 -2.65
CA ILE A 160 4.56 -1.81 -3.73
C ILE A 160 3.22 -1.09 -3.56
N SER A 161 2.76 -0.92 -2.33
CA SER A 161 1.52 -0.19 -2.04
C SER A 161 1.67 1.32 -2.26
N LEU A 162 2.83 1.90 -1.92
CA LEU A 162 3.16 3.30 -2.13
C LEU A 162 3.23 3.66 -3.61
N TYR A 163 3.58 2.72 -4.49
CA TYR A 163 3.47 2.93 -5.93
C TYR A 163 2.04 3.34 -6.35
N ARG A 164 0.99 2.75 -5.76
CA ARG A 164 -0.40 3.17 -6.05
C ARG A 164 -0.70 4.58 -5.50
N VAL A 165 -0.13 4.95 -4.36
CA VAL A 165 -0.24 6.31 -3.79
C VAL A 165 0.47 7.33 -4.69
N GLU A 166 1.65 6.97 -5.22
CA GLU A 166 2.41 7.78 -6.16
C GLU A 166 1.65 8.02 -7.46
N VAL A 167 1.08 6.97 -8.06
CA VAL A 167 0.24 7.09 -9.27
C VAL A 167 -0.93 8.03 -9.04
N ALA A 168 -1.59 7.92 -7.89
CA ALA A 168 -2.67 8.84 -7.51
C ALA A 168 -2.16 10.28 -7.38
N PHE A 169 -1.03 10.50 -6.71
CA PHE A 169 -0.43 11.83 -6.58
C PHE A 169 -0.01 12.41 -7.94
N ALA A 170 0.60 11.61 -8.81
CA ALA A 170 1.00 12.02 -10.16
C ALA A 170 -0.21 12.41 -11.02
N ALA A 171 -1.31 11.66 -10.93
CA ALA A 171 -2.56 12.04 -11.58
C ALA A 171 -3.11 13.36 -11.01
N ALA A 172 -3.00 13.57 -9.69
CA ALA A 172 -3.39 14.82 -9.05
C ALA A 172 -2.56 16.01 -9.52
N LEU A 173 -1.28 15.80 -9.85
CA LEU A 173 -0.40 16.82 -10.41
C LEU A 173 -0.77 17.18 -11.84
N ARG A 174 -1.15 16.18 -12.67
CA ARG A 174 -1.58 16.39 -14.05
C ARG A 174 -2.92 17.13 -14.14
N ALA A 175 -3.85 16.81 -13.26
CA ALA A 175 -5.14 17.49 -13.17
C ALA A 175 -5.05 18.94 -12.60
N ARG A 176 -3.85 19.45 -12.29
CA ARG A 176 -3.68 20.84 -11.83
C ARG A 176 -3.83 21.81 -13.00
N GLY A 177 -5.04 22.33 -13.19
CA GLY A 177 -5.33 23.36 -14.18
C GLY A 177 -6.54 23.04 -15.05
N GLU A 178 -7.04 21.81 -14.99
CA GLU A 178 -8.30 21.40 -15.63
C GLU A 178 -9.48 21.83 -14.73
N GLU A 179 -10.48 22.50 -15.31
CA GLU A 179 -11.66 23.00 -14.57
C GLU A 179 -12.52 21.84 -14.00
N ASP A 180 -12.49 20.70 -14.69
CA ASP A 180 -12.96 19.40 -14.22
C ASP A 180 -11.78 18.61 -13.65
N GLY A 181 -11.70 18.56 -12.31
CA GLY A 181 -10.71 17.73 -11.63
C GLY A 181 -11.04 16.25 -11.83
N ALA A 182 -10.48 15.64 -12.88
CA ALA A 182 -10.64 14.21 -13.12
C ALA A 182 -10.03 13.43 -11.94
N VAL A 183 -10.92 12.80 -11.15
CA VAL A 183 -10.51 11.93 -10.04
C VAL A 183 -10.10 10.59 -10.63
N PRO A 184 -8.88 10.08 -10.35
CA PRO A 184 -8.46 8.78 -10.83
C PRO A 184 -9.42 7.70 -10.37
N GLU A 185 -9.82 6.85 -11.32
CA GLU A 185 -10.53 5.62 -11.02
C GLU A 185 -9.70 4.77 -10.03
N GLY A 186 -10.37 4.11 -9.10
CA GLY A 186 -9.68 3.26 -8.10
C GLY A 186 -8.99 4.00 -6.94
N LEU A 187 -9.07 5.34 -6.85
CA LEU A 187 -8.48 6.10 -5.73
C LEU A 187 -9.00 5.65 -4.36
N THR A 188 -10.32 5.42 -4.24
CA THR A 188 -10.94 5.01 -2.97
C THR A 188 -10.53 3.59 -2.56
N PRO A 189 -10.62 2.56 -3.44
CA PRO A 189 -10.07 1.24 -3.17
C PRO A 189 -8.57 1.26 -2.79
N ALA A 190 -7.74 2.02 -3.50
CA ALA A 190 -6.32 2.15 -3.19
C ALA A 190 -6.08 2.77 -1.81
N ALA A 191 -6.86 3.78 -1.43
CA ALA A 191 -6.74 4.40 -0.10
C ALA A 191 -7.11 3.45 1.04
N VAL A 192 -8.15 2.62 0.85
CA VAL A 192 -8.52 1.59 1.82
C VAL A 192 -7.43 0.51 1.91
N TYR A 193 -6.86 0.10 0.79
CA TYR A 193 -5.76 -0.87 0.77
C TYR A 193 -4.51 -0.34 1.48
N TRP A 194 -4.11 0.91 1.23
CA TRP A 194 -3.00 1.54 1.94
C TRP A 194 -3.24 1.62 3.45
N ALA A 195 -4.47 1.96 3.87
CA ALA A 195 -4.83 1.96 5.29
C ALA A 195 -4.75 0.57 5.93
N PHE A 196 -5.13 -0.49 5.19
CA PHE A 196 -4.95 -1.87 5.62
C PHE A 196 -3.46 -2.21 5.82
N VAL A 197 -2.60 -1.85 4.85
CA VAL A 197 -1.14 -2.09 4.95
C VAL A 197 -0.53 -1.29 6.10
N ALA A 198 -0.91 -0.03 6.31
CA ALA A 198 -0.52 0.73 7.49
C ALA A 198 -0.97 0.06 8.79
N GLY A 199 -2.19 -0.51 8.82
CA GLY A 199 -2.69 -1.29 9.96
C GLY A 199 -1.81 -2.49 10.30
N LEU A 200 -1.29 -3.21 9.31
CA LEU A 200 -0.32 -4.29 9.53
C LEU A 200 1.01 -3.78 10.10
N GLY A 201 1.43 -2.57 9.76
CA GLY A 201 2.62 -1.93 10.33
C GLY A 201 2.41 -1.49 11.79
N VAL A 202 1.22 -1.00 12.12
CA VAL A 202 0.86 -0.70 13.52
C VAL A 202 0.75 -2.00 14.33
N LEU A 203 0.18 -3.06 13.75
CA LEU A 203 0.11 -4.37 14.37
C LEU A 203 1.50 -4.94 14.65
N SER A 204 2.42 -4.80 13.69
CA SER A 204 3.81 -5.24 13.87
C SER A 204 4.49 -4.48 15.01
N TRP A 205 4.26 -3.17 15.10
CA TRP A 205 4.76 -2.36 16.21
C TRP A 205 4.23 -2.86 17.57
N ILE A 206 2.93 -3.15 17.67
CA ILE A 206 2.34 -3.70 18.90
C ILE A 206 3.01 -5.03 19.28
N ILE A 207 3.07 -5.98 18.35
CA ILE A 207 3.57 -7.33 18.63
C ILE A 207 5.06 -7.33 18.93
N LEU A 208 5.87 -6.61 18.15
CA LEU A 208 7.32 -6.68 18.22
C LEU A 208 7.91 -5.78 19.30
N TYR A 209 7.27 -4.66 19.64
CA TYR A 209 7.81 -3.70 20.61
C TYR A 209 7.10 -3.79 21.96
N LEU A 210 5.77 -3.91 21.99
CA LEU A 210 4.99 -3.85 23.25
C LEU A 210 4.76 -5.21 23.92
N VAL A 211 4.61 -6.29 23.14
CA VAL A 211 4.32 -7.65 23.67
C VAL A 211 5.60 -8.42 23.92
#